data_AF-A0A352YV65-F1
#
_entry.id   AF-A0A352YV65-F1
#
_cell.length_a   1.000
_cell.length_b   1.000
_cell.length_c   1.000
_cell.angle_alpha   90.00
_cell.angle_beta   90.00
_cell.angle_gamma   90.00
#
_symmetry.space_group_name_H-M   'P 1'
#
loop_
_entity.id
_entity.type
_entity.pdbx_description
1 polymer ?
#
loop_
_entity_poly.entity_id
_entity_poly.type
_entity_poly.pdbx_seq_one_letter_code
_entity_poly.pdbx_strand_id
1 'polypeptide(L)'
;MKVKYIPLIIVLISCEIICAQNNLADFSMFSKENIEFSALKPVFYLIRQEYILTDETGKTRVRGGNNFYGKAYTIGVLTEDTRLFFPTCIRTPWNMDPTYNRSANKGFKPECSVFGMKRYSENTFFETKIQGLNEEDIITFIPGGSSGITIEDSPQNNGTLIVFYSKAAAPDDFSLIMHSLMDLEDITWNSRGIAEIEELNYGDNKIIGGILFSRYIDPGKIIWKLSGFYLAENSKWILKSVIN
;
A
#
# COMPACT_ATOMS: atom_id res chain seq x y z
N MET A 1 -9.34 -60.76 42.65
CA MET A 1 -8.28 -60.19 41.77
C MET A 1 -7.86 -61.21 40.74
N LYS A 2 -8.23 -60.99 39.47
CA LYS A 2 -7.65 -61.64 38.28
C LYS A 2 -7.69 -60.60 37.17
N VAL A 3 -6.55 -59.97 36.90
CA VAL A 3 -6.36 -59.04 35.78
C VAL A 3 -6.04 -59.88 34.55
N LYS A 4 -6.87 -59.80 33.51
CA LYS A 4 -6.57 -60.37 32.20
C LYS A 4 -5.69 -59.39 31.43
N TYR A 5 -4.46 -59.78 31.15
CA TYR A 5 -3.57 -59.12 30.20
C TYR A 5 -4.03 -59.44 28.77
N ILE A 6 -4.27 -58.41 27.97
CA ILE A 6 -4.38 -58.52 26.50
C ILE A 6 -3.01 -58.13 25.94
N PRO A 7 -2.39 -58.94 25.07
CA PRO A 7 -1.06 -58.65 24.55
C PRO A 7 -1.11 -57.45 23.60
N LEU A 8 -0.33 -56.43 23.97
CA LEU A 8 -0.09 -55.17 23.28
C LEU A 8 0.85 -55.38 22.06
N ILE A 9 0.47 -56.21 21.08
CA ILE A 9 1.25 -56.42 19.85
C ILE A 9 0.34 -56.59 18.64
N ILE A 10 -0.65 -55.71 18.44
CA ILE A 10 -1.25 -55.39 17.11
C ILE A 10 -1.77 -53.94 17.14
N VAL A 11 -0.92 -52.96 17.48
CA VAL A 11 -1.21 -51.51 17.24
C VAL A 11 0.03 -50.75 16.74
N LEU A 12 1.15 -51.45 16.49
CA LEU A 12 2.42 -50.83 16.08
C LEU A 12 2.78 -51.03 14.60
N ILE A 13 1.83 -51.41 13.74
CA ILE A 13 2.02 -51.44 12.27
C ILE A 13 0.83 -50.79 11.55
N SER A 14 0.44 -49.61 12.02
CA SER A 14 -0.46 -48.73 11.26
C SER A 14 -0.15 -47.24 11.44
N CYS A 15 0.92 -46.88 12.16
CA CYS A 15 1.37 -45.48 12.30
C CYS A 15 2.41 -45.03 11.27
N GLU A 16 2.90 -45.89 10.37
CA GLU A 16 3.94 -45.52 9.39
C GLU A 16 3.49 -45.58 7.91
N ILE A 17 2.21 -45.81 7.62
CA ILE A 17 1.69 -45.80 6.22
C ILE A 17 0.52 -44.82 6.05
N ILE A 18 0.51 -43.73 6.82
CA ILE A 18 -0.27 -42.52 6.51
C ILE A 18 0.62 -41.29 6.73
N CYS A 19 1.81 -41.31 6.14
CA CYS A 19 2.64 -40.12 5.92
C CYS A 19 3.12 -40.00 4.47
N ALA A 20 2.48 -40.75 3.56
CA ALA A 20 2.65 -40.59 2.13
C ALA A 20 1.29 -40.24 1.52
N GLN A 21 1.21 -39.09 0.86
CA GLN A 21 0.09 -38.64 0.04
C GLN A 21 -1.20 -38.28 0.79
N ASN A 22 -1.12 -37.30 1.69
CA ASN A 22 -2.11 -36.24 1.62
C ASN A 22 -1.37 -35.01 1.12
N ASN A 23 -1.42 -34.80 -0.19
CA ASN A 23 -1.43 -33.45 -0.73
C ASN A 23 -2.52 -32.73 0.07
N LEU A 24 -2.12 -31.98 1.10
CA LEU A 24 -2.90 -30.86 1.57
C LEU A 24 -3.05 -30.00 0.34
N ALA A 25 -4.19 -30.18 -0.33
CA ALA A 25 -4.57 -29.36 -1.45
C ALA A 25 -4.34 -27.93 -1.01
N ASP A 26 -3.42 -27.28 -1.70
CA ASP A 26 -3.16 -25.87 -1.54
C ASP A 26 -4.47 -25.16 -1.92
N PHE A 27 -5.30 -24.90 -0.91
CA PHE A 27 -6.59 -24.23 -1.08
C PHE A 27 -6.41 -22.76 -1.47
N SER A 28 -5.18 -22.27 -1.67
CA SER A 28 -4.91 -21.03 -2.41
C SER A 28 -5.43 -21.10 -3.85
N MET A 29 -5.72 -22.29 -4.40
CA MET A 29 -6.23 -22.42 -5.77
C MET A 29 -7.68 -21.92 -5.98
N PHE A 30 -8.45 -21.63 -4.92
CA PHE A 30 -9.85 -21.16 -5.06
C PHE A 30 -10.04 -19.66 -4.78
N SER A 31 -8.95 -18.94 -4.52
CA SER A 31 -8.91 -17.48 -4.40
C SER A 31 -7.70 -16.99 -5.19
N LYS A 32 -7.91 -16.21 -6.26
CA LYS A 32 -6.80 -15.57 -7.01
C LYS A 32 -5.99 -14.54 -6.17
N GLU A 33 -6.33 -14.38 -4.89
CA GLU A 33 -5.74 -13.41 -3.96
C GLU A 33 -4.89 -14.16 -2.92
N ASN A 34 -3.61 -13.77 -2.80
CA ASN A 34 -2.66 -14.31 -1.83
C ASN A 34 -3.19 -14.06 -0.40
N ILE A 35 -3.15 -15.10 0.46
CA ILE A 35 -3.65 -15.05 1.84
C ILE A 35 -3.02 -13.91 2.67
N GLU A 36 -1.74 -13.60 2.43
CA GLU A 36 -1.03 -12.52 3.09
C GLU A 36 -1.62 -11.16 2.69
N PHE A 37 -1.86 -10.95 1.39
CA PHE A 37 -2.52 -9.74 0.91
C PHE A 37 -3.94 -9.62 1.44
N SER A 38 -4.72 -10.72 1.43
CA SER A 38 -6.08 -10.73 1.98
C SER A 38 -6.11 -10.32 3.45
N ALA A 39 -5.11 -10.70 4.24
CA ALA A 39 -4.99 -10.32 5.65
C ALA A 39 -4.66 -8.83 5.84
N LEU A 40 -3.85 -8.24 4.94
CA LEU A 40 -3.45 -6.83 5.00
C LEU A 40 -4.45 -5.87 4.33
N LYS A 41 -5.28 -6.38 3.42
CA LYS A 41 -6.26 -5.60 2.64
C LYS A 41 -7.10 -4.60 3.47
N PRO A 42 -7.55 -4.92 4.70
CA PRO A 42 -8.35 -3.99 5.51
C PRO A 42 -7.58 -2.74 5.98
N VAL A 43 -6.24 -2.80 6.05
CA VAL A 43 -5.43 -1.66 6.53
C VAL A 43 -5.04 -0.71 5.40
N PHE A 44 -5.26 -1.08 4.14
CA PHE A 44 -4.93 -0.23 3.00
C PHE A 44 -6.02 0.77 2.70
N TYR A 45 -5.59 2.00 2.44
CA TYR A 45 -6.43 3.07 1.94
C TYR A 45 -5.93 3.50 0.59
N LEU A 46 -6.88 3.86 -0.26
CA LEU A 46 -6.61 4.53 -1.50
C LEU A 46 -7.00 5.99 -1.38
N ILE A 47 -6.09 6.84 -1.83
CA ILE A 47 -6.18 8.28 -1.64
C ILE A 47 -6.15 8.95 -3.00
N ARG A 48 -7.10 9.85 -3.21
CA ARG A 48 -7.28 10.63 -4.43
C ARG A 48 -7.13 12.11 -4.11
N GLN A 49 -6.38 12.82 -4.93
CA GLN A 49 -6.37 14.27 -4.94
C GLN A 49 -6.62 14.78 -6.36
N GLU A 50 -7.57 15.68 -6.50
CA GLU A 50 -7.86 16.44 -7.72
C GLU A 50 -7.49 17.90 -7.50
N TYR A 51 -6.89 18.52 -8.51
CA TYR A 51 -6.50 19.92 -8.45
C TYR A 51 -7.04 20.71 -9.64
N ILE A 52 -7.34 21.98 -9.40
CA ILE A 52 -7.71 22.99 -10.39
C ILE A 52 -6.62 24.04 -10.48
N LEU A 53 -6.70 24.89 -11.50
CA LEU A 53 -5.84 26.06 -11.65
C LEU A 53 -6.69 27.32 -11.46
N THR A 54 -6.29 28.22 -10.57
CA THR A 54 -7.01 29.46 -10.24
C THR A 54 -6.11 30.68 -10.43
N ASP A 55 -6.63 31.73 -11.05
CA ASP A 55 -5.92 33.00 -11.17
C ASP A 55 -6.24 33.97 -10.01
N GLU A 56 -5.58 35.13 -10.00
CA GLU A 56 -5.77 36.16 -8.97
C GLU A 56 -7.18 36.77 -8.95
N THR A 57 -7.95 36.60 -10.03
CA THR A 57 -9.35 37.05 -10.12
C THR A 57 -10.34 35.97 -9.68
N GLY A 58 -9.87 34.78 -9.31
CA GLY A 58 -10.69 33.64 -8.94
C GLY A 58 -11.20 32.83 -10.14
N LYS A 59 -10.69 33.07 -11.36
CA LYS A 59 -11.08 32.30 -12.53
C LYS A 59 -10.43 30.93 -12.50
N THR A 60 -11.26 29.90 -12.59
CA THR A 60 -10.82 28.50 -12.61
C THR A 60 -10.56 28.01 -14.03
N ARG A 61 -9.48 27.25 -14.20
CA ARG A 61 -9.15 26.47 -15.40
C ARG A 61 -9.13 24.98 -15.05
N VAL A 62 -9.87 24.23 -15.87
CA VAL A 62 -9.98 22.78 -15.84
C VAL A 62 -9.51 22.20 -17.19
N ARG A 63 -9.45 20.87 -17.31
CA ARG A 63 -8.92 20.23 -18.52
C ARG A 63 -9.86 19.15 -19.08
N GLY A 64 -10.01 19.15 -20.40
CA GLY A 64 -10.67 18.06 -21.13
C GLY A 64 -12.15 17.86 -20.77
N GLY A 65 -12.86 18.95 -20.42
CA GLY A 65 -14.26 18.89 -20.02
C GLY A 65 -14.52 18.36 -18.61
N ASN A 66 -13.47 18.07 -17.83
CA ASN A 66 -13.59 17.66 -16.43
C ASN A 66 -13.81 18.86 -15.50
N ASN A 67 -14.20 18.58 -14.26
CA ASN A 67 -14.28 19.59 -13.19
C ASN A 67 -12.93 19.83 -12.49
N PHE A 68 -11.85 19.19 -12.95
CA PHE A 68 -10.49 19.34 -12.43
C PHE A 68 -9.51 19.56 -13.60
N TYR A 69 -8.33 20.11 -13.28
CA TYR A 69 -7.22 20.20 -14.23
C TYR A 69 -6.43 18.90 -14.26
N GLY A 70 -6.01 18.42 -13.10
CA GLY A 70 -5.29 17.16 -12.95
C GLY A 70 -5.67 16.41 -11.68
N LYS A 71 -5.15 15.20 -11.57
CA LYS A 71 -5.59 14.22 -10.59
C LYS A 71 -4.47 13.21 -10.34
N ALA A 72 -4.32 12.80 -9.09
CA ALA A 72 -3.34 11.83 -8.67
C ALA A 72 -3.89 10.86 -7.62
N TYR A 73 -3.17 9.77 -7.48
CA TYR A 73 -3.48 8.66 -6.58
C TYR A 73 -2.25 8.26 -5.79
N THR A 74 -2.48 7.82 -4.55
CA THR A 74 -1.48 7.13 -3.74
C THR A 74 -2.17 6.10 -2.85
N ILE A 75 -1.39 5.21 -2.26
CA ILE A 75 -1.83 4.29 -1.23
C ILE A 75 -1.42 4.83 0.14
N GLY A 76 -2.26 4.58 1.14
CA GLY A 76 -1.98 4.80 2.55
C GLY A 76 -2.23 3.56 3.39
N VAL A 77 -1.72 3.57 4.62
CA VAL A 77 -1.77 2.45 5.55
C VAL A 77 -2.28 2.91 6.91
N LEU A 78 -3.31 2.24 7.42
CA LEU A 78 -3.82 2.45 8.77
C LEU A 78 -2.95 1.71 9.78
N THR A 79 -2.48 2.41 10.80
CA THR A 79 -1.66 1.86 11.89
C THR A 79 -2.50 1.53 13.11
N GLU A 80 -1.94 0.71 14.01
CA GLU A 80 -2.65 0.25 15.22
C GLU A 80 -3.12 1.38 16.13
N ASP A 81 -2.40 2.50 16.15
CA ASP A 81 -2.77 3.72 16.86
C ASP A 81 -3.77 4.61 16.10
N THR A 82 -4.47 4.03 15.12
CA THR A 82 -5.56 4.65 14.34
C THR A 82 -5.14 5.82 13.45
N ARG A 83 -3.84 5.93 13.16
CA ARG A 83 -3.29 6.91 12.23
C ARG A 83 -3.19 6.32 10.82
N LEU A 84 -3.56 7.08 9.81
CA LEU A 84 -3.42 6.75 8.41
C LEU A 84 -2.18 7.47 7.88
N PHE A 85 -1.20 6.69 7.45
CA PHE A 85 0.06 7.16 6.89
C PHE A 85 0.02 7.09 5.37
N PHE A 86 0.46 8.15 4.70
CA PHE A 86 0.58 8.17 3.24
C PHE A 86 1.57 9.24 2.74
N PRO A 87 2.17 9.05 1.56
CA PRO A 87 3.13 10.00 0.98
C PRO A 87 2.63 11.44 0.87
N THR A 88 3.47 12.43 1.22
CA THR A 88 3.14 13.86 1.08
C THR A 88 2.98 14.33 -0.36
N CYS A 89 3.55 13.61 -1.32
CA CYS A 89 3.50 13.96 -2.74
C CYS A 89 2.07 14.12 -3.29
N ILE A 90 1.08 13.45 -2.67
CA ILE A 90 -0.34 13.57 -3.03
C ILE A 90 -0.92 14.97 -2.75
N ARG A 91 -0.27 15.81 -1.94
CA ARG A 91 -0.71 17.20 -1.67
C ARG A 91 -0.40 18.15 -2.81
N THR A 92 0.68 17.89 -3.52
CA THR A 92 1.16 18.74 -4.60
C THR A 92 1.35 17.94 -5.89
N PRO A 93 0.33 17.21 -6.37
CA PRO A 93 0.52 16.29 -7.47
C PRO A 93 0.82 16.98 -8.80
N TRP A 94 0.50 18.27 -8.91
CA TRP A 94 0.91 19.11 -10.04
C TRP A 94 2.44 19.14 -10.23
N ASN A 95 3.25 18.96 -9.18
CA ASN A 95 4.71 18.90 -9.33
C ASN A 95 5.17 17.67 -10.13
N MET A 96 4.38 16.61 -10.14
CA MET A 96 4.65 15.36 -10.85
C MET A 96 3.77 15.20 -12.10
N ASP A 97 2.90 16.17 -12.40
CA ASP A 97 2.04 16.12 -13.57
C ASP A 97 2.81 16.64 -14.80
N PRO A 98 3.13 15.79 -15.79
CA PRO A 98 3.93 16.18 -16.95
C PRO A 98 3.25 17.24 -17.82
N THR A 99 1.94 17.41 -17.66
CA THR A 99 1.17 18.43 -18.39
C THR A 99 1.12 19.77 -17.66
N TYR A 100 1.46 19.81 -16.37
CA TYR A 100 1.52 21.03 -15.59
C TYR A 100 2.83 21.76 -15.86
N ASN A 101 2.83 22.57 -16.92
CA ASN A 101 3.95 23.46 -17.19
C ASN A 101 3.76 24.79 -16.44
N ARG A 102 4.59 25.01 -15.41
CA ARG A 102 4.55 26.21 -14.54
C ARG A 102 4.73 27.52 -15.34
N SER A 103 5.54 27.48 -16.40
CA SER A 103 5.81 28.65 -17.26
C SER A 103 4.68 28.93 -18.26
N ALA A 104 4.01 27.90 -18.75
CA ALA A 104 2.86 28.04 -19.66
C ALA A 104 1.58 28.47 -18.91
N ASN A 105 1.50 28.17 -17.61
CA ASN A 105 0.39 28.54 -16.74
C ASN A 105 0.68 29.79 -15.90
N LYS A 106 1.55 30.70 -16.36
CA LYS A 106 1.81 31.99 -15.70
C LYS A 106 0.49 32.71 -15.38
N GLY A 107 0.31 33.07 -14.11
CA GLY A 107 -0.90 33.71 -13.59
C GLY A 107 -1.92 32.76 -12.98
N PHE A 108 -1.78 31.45 -13.18
CA PHE A 108 -2.61 30.42 -12.53
C PHE A 108 -1.82 29.66 -11.47
N LYS A 109 -2.41 29.50 -10.29
CA LYS A 109 -1.87 28.72 -9.18
C LYS A 109 -2.67 27.42 -9.04
N PRO A 110 -2.01 26.29 -8.75
CA PRO A 110 -2.72 25.04 -8.51
C PRO A 110 -3.33 25.04 -7.11
N GLU A 111 -4.56 24.56 -7.01
CA GLU A 111 -5.29 24.45 -5.75
C GLU A 111 -5.99 23.09 -5.66
N CYS A 112 -6.06 22.56 -4.44
CA CYS A 112 -6.80 21.33 -4.20
C CYS A 112 -8.30 21.56 -4.40
N SER A 113 -8.90 20.80 -5.31
CA SER A 113 -10.34 20.84 -5.60
C SER A 113 -11.07 19.78 -4.78
N VAL A 114 -10.65 18.52 -4.90
CA VAL A 114 -11.25 17.39 -4.18
C VAL A 114 -10.14 16.56 -3.58
N PHE A 115 -10.32 16.19 -2.32
CA PHE A 115 -9.51 15.17 -1.68
C PHE A 115 -10.45 14.11 -1.12
N GLY A 116 -10.16 12.85 -1.43
CA GLY A 116 -11.01 11.74 -1.05
C GLY A 116 -10.17 10.54 -0.69
N MET A 117 -10.70 9.72 0.21
CA MET A 117 -10.09 8.44 0.54
C MET A 117 -11.16 7.36 0.68
N LYS A 118 -10.73 6.12 0.53
CA LYS A 118 -11.54 4.93 0.83
C LYS A 118 -10.64 3.79 1.27
N ARG A 119 -11.18 2.84 2.03
CA ARG A 119 -10.48 1.57 2.27
C ARG A 119 -10.41 0.76 0.99
N TYR A 120 -9.35 -0.02 0.84
CA TYR A 120 -9.16 -0.89 -0.33
C TYR A 120 -10.25 -1.96 -0.45
N SER A 121 -10.81 -2.39 0.68
CA SER A 121 -11.95 -3.31 0.75
C SER A 121 -13.31 -2.66 0.45
N GLU A 122 -13.37 -1.34 0.28
CA GLU A 122 -14.60 -0.58 0.15
C GLU A 122 -14.77 0.04 -1.25
N ASN A 123 -16.02 0.31 -1.62
CA ASN A 123 -16.35 0.84 -2.94
C ASN A 123 -16.55 2.36 -2.96
N THR A 124 -16.81 2.98 -1.81
CA THR A 124 -17.22 4.39 -1.72
C THR A 124 -16.12 5.27 -1.16
N PHE A 125 -15.89 6.41 -1.80
CA PHE A 125 -15.06 7.49 -1.25
C PHE A 125 -15.85 8.27 -0.21
N PHE A 126 -15.15 8.67 0.84
CA PHE A 126 -15.57 9.82 1.61
C PHE A 126 -14.67 11.00 1.25
N GLU A 127 -15.30 12.11 0.89
CA GLU A 127 -14.61 13.37 0.69
C GLU A 127 -14.20 13.94 2.04
N THR A 128 -12.98 14.45 2.11
CA THR A 128 -12.46 15.08 3.32
C THR A 128 -11.49 16.18 2.95
N LYS A 129 -11.21 17.07 3.91
CA LYS A 129 -10.12 18.04 3.77
C LYS A 129 -8.85 17.40 4.33
N ILE A 130 -7.72 17.64 3.69
CA ILE A 130 -6.42 17.25 4.27
C ILE A 130 -6.23 18.03 5.57
N GLN A 131 -6.50 17.39 6.70
CA GLN A 131 -6.18 17.87 8.04
C GLN A 131 -5.17 16.88 8.63
N GLY A 132 -3.92 17.29 8.82
CA GLY A 132 -2.87 16.39 9.31
C GLY A 132 -1.63 17.17 9.72
N LEU A 133 -0.90 16.64 10.70
CA LEU A 133 0.43 17.10 11.06
C LEU A 133 1.40 16.66 9.96
N ASN A 134 2.30 17.57 9.56
CA ASN A 134 3.33 17.28 8.58
C ASN A 134 4.55 16.71 9.30
N GLU A 135 4.88 15.47 8.99
CA GLU A 135 6.28 15.04 8.98
C GLU A 135 6.76 15.15 7.53
N GLU A 136 8.04 15.46 7.30
CA GLU A 136 8.55 16.04 6.04
C GLU A 136 8.07 15.30 4.77
N ASP A 137 7.93 13.98 4.83
CA ASP A 137 7.61 13.12 3.68
C ASP A 137 6.32 12.28 3.83
N ILE A 138 5.71 12.22 5.02
CA ILE A 138 4.53 11.40 5.30
C ILE A 138 3.44 12.21 6.02
N ILE A 139 2.20 12.05 5.56
CA ILE A 139 1.03 12.67 6.17
C ILE A 139 0.39 11.69 7.13
N THR A 140 0.03 12.19 8.29
CA THR A 140 -0.75 11.48 9.30
C THR A 140 -2.20 12.01 9.33
N PHE A 141 -3.18 11.13 9.16
CA PHE A 141 -4.62 11.43 9.26
C PHE A 141 -5.31 10.47 10.25
N ILE A 142 -6.38 10.87 10.95
CA ILE A 142 -7.10 9.99 11.89
C ILE A 142 -8.52 9.72 11.34
N PRO A 143 -8.75 8.61 10.62
CA PRO A 143 -10.04 8.32 9.99
C PRO A 143 -11.13 7.80 10.96
N GLY A 144 -10.79 7.47 12.21
CA GLY A 144 -11.66 6.78 13.15
C GLY A 144 -11.80 5.28 12.85
N GLY A 145 -11.96 4.46 13.90
CA GLY A 145 -12.13 3.00 13.76
C GLY A 145 -10.88 2.15 14.04
N SER A 146 -11.05 0.84 13.85
CA SER A 146 -10.30 -0.29 14.43
C SER A 146 -8.88 -0.56 13.90
N SER A 147 -8.21 -1.47 14.63
CA SER A 147 -6.88 -2.08 14.44
C SER A 147 -6.26 -1.97 13.04
N GLY A 148 -5.12 -1.30 13.00
CA GLY A 148 -4.21 -1.23 11.85
C GLY A 148 -2.99 -2.12 12.01
N ILE A 149 -1.88 -1.69 11.42
CA ILE A 149 -0.58 -2.38 11.48
C ILE A 149 0.41 -1.66 12.40
N THR A 150 1.27 -2.42 13.07
CA THR A 150 2.40 -1.86 13.83
C THR A 150 3.41 -1.21 12.87
N ILE A 151 4.02 -0.10 13.26
CA ILE A 151 5.13 0.52 12.54
C ILE A 151 6.43 -0.16 12.97
N GLU A 152 7.33 -0.40 12.04
CA GLU A 152 8.65 -0.93 12.34
C GLU A 152 9.53 0.10 13.07
N ASP A 153 10.22 -0.32 14.12
CA ASP A 153 11.03 0.56 14.97
C ASP A 153 12.35 1.03 14.32
N SER A 154 12.79 0.35 13.26
CA SER A 154 14.01 0.68 12.49
C SER A 154 13.93 0.13 11.06
N PRO A 155 14.51 0.82 10.05
CA PRO A 155 14.51 0.32 8.68
C PRO A 155 15.11 -1.09 8.58
N GLN A 156 14.33 -2.04 8.06
CA GLN A 156 14.80 -3.41 7.83
C GLN A 156 15.46 -3.52 6.46
N ASN A 157 16.52 -4.32 6.36
CA ASN A 157 17.23 -4.56 5.09
C ASN A 157 16.54 -5.62 4.22
N ASN A 158 15.40 -6.16 4.66
CA ASN A 158 14.58 -7.09 3.92
C ASN A 158 13.09 -6.89 4.22
N GLY A 159 12.22 -7.40 3.36
CA GLY A 159 10.78 -7.34 3.53
C GLY A 159 10.00 -7.66 2.27
N THR A 160 8.68 -7.65 2.36
CA THR A 160 7.78 -7.84 1.22
C THR A 160 7.25 -6.48 0.78
N LEU A 161 7.56 -6.09 -0.46
CA LEU A 161 7.03 -4.91 -1.12
C LEU A 161 5.72 -5.27 -1.82
N ILE A 162 4.64 -4.58 -1.47
CA ILE A 162 3.35 -4.64 -2.15
C ILE A 162 3.23 -3.42 -3.06
N VAL A 163 3.22 -3.62 -4.37
CA VAL A 163 3.12 -2.54 -5.36
C VAL A 163 1.71 -2.50 -5.94
N PHE A 164 1.11 -1.31 -5.97
CA PHE A 164 -0.21 -1.06 -6.51
C PHE A 164 -0.09 -0.33 -7.85
N TYR A 165 -0.79 -0.83 -8.87
CA TYR A 165 -0.71 -0.31 -10.23
C TYR A 165 -2.06 -0.43 -10.95
N SER A 166 -2.23 0.33 -12.04
CA SER A 166 -3.45 0.29 -12.84
C SER A 166 -3.17 0.52 -14.33
N LYS A 167 -4.01 -0.06 -15.19
CA LYS A 167 -3.97 0.16 -16.64
C LYS A 167 -4.24 1.61 -17.03
N ALA A 168 -5.08 2.30 -16.26
CA ALA A 168 -5.39 3.69 -16.50
C ALA A 168 -4.44 4.58 -15.70
N ALA A 169 -3.94 5.66 -16.31
CA ALA A 169 -3.14 6.66 -15.60
C ALA A 169 -3.93 7.38 -14.49
N ALA A 170 -5.26 7.21 -14.46
CA ALA A 170 -6.16 7.78 -13.46
C ALA A 170 -7.46 6.94 -13.33
N PRO A 171 -7.46 5.76 -12.68
CA PRO A 171 -8.65 4.93 -12.59
C PRO A 171 -9.78 5.65 -11.84
N ASP A 172 -10.86 6.05 -12.52
CA ASP A 172 -12.11 6.42 -11.84
C ASP A 172 -12.78 5.20 -11.22
N ASP A 173 -12.52 4.03 -11.81
CA ASP A 173 -12.91 2.74 -11.28
C ASP A 173 -11.74 2.05 -10.57
N PHE A 174 -11.86 1.99 -9.25
CA PHE A 174 -10.85 1.46 -8.36
C PHE A 174 -10.80 -0.06 -8.30
N SER A 175 -11.80 -0.75 -8.84
CA SER A 175 -11.71 -2.19 -9.07
C SER A 175 -10.62 -2.53 -10.09
N LEU A 176 -10.13 -1.53 -10.84
CA LEU A 176 -9.04 -1.66 -11.80
C LEU A 176 -7.64 -1.48 -11.18
N ILE A 177 -7.54 -1.35 -9.85
CA ILE A 177 -6.25 -1.37 -9.17
C ILE A 177 -5.84 -2.82 -8.94
N MET A 178 -4.67 -3.14 -9.47
CA MET A 178 -4.01 -4.42 -9.32
C MET A 178 -2.86 -4.28 -8.32
N HIS A 179 -2.41 -5.41 -7.79
CA HIS A 179 -1.27 -5.46 -6.89
C HIS A 179 -0.29 -6.58 -7.28
N SER A 180 0.97 -6.39 -6.90
CA SER A 180 2.02 -7.40 -6.97
C SER A 180 2.77 -7.43 -5.64
N LEU A 181 3.24 -8.61 -5.25
CA LEU A 181 4.06 -8.83 -4.06
C LEU A 181 5.44 -9.23 -4.52
N MET A 182 6.46 -8.60 -3.96
CA MET A 182 7.86 -8.87 -4.24
C MET A 182 8.64 -8.91 -2.94
N ASP A 183 9.33 -10.02 -2.68
CA ASP A 183 10.28 -10.07 -1.59
C ASP A 183 11.56 -9.33 -2.00
N LEU A 184 12.01 -8.44 -1.13
CA LEU A 184 13.22 -7.65 -1.27
C LEU A 184 14.22 -8.09 -0.22
N GLU A 185 15.45 -8.35 -0.68
CA GLU A 185 16.61 -8.68 0.13
C GLU A 185 17.70 -7.62 -0.09
N ASP A 186 18.60 -7.45 0.88
CA ASP A 186 19.75 -6.54 0.81
C ASP A 186 19.43 -5.06 0.53
N ILE A 187 18.28 -4.57 1.02
CA ILE A 187 17.90 -3.16 0.92
C ILE A 187 18.93 -2.30 1.66
N THR A 188 19.55 -1.37 0.93
CA THR A 188 20.55 -0.45 1.49
C THR A 188 19.95 0.93 1.71
N TRP A 189 19.68 1.26 2.97
CA TRP A 189 19.15 2.57 3.38
C TRP A 189 20.28 3.58 3.56
N ASN A 190 20.07 4.80 3.06
CA ASN A 190 20.95 5.94 3.39
C ASN A 190 20.55 6.61 4.71
N SER A 191 21.33 7.60 5.14
CA SER A 191 21.10 8.34 6.40
C SER A 191 19.80 9.16 6.45
N ARG A 192 19.04 9.21 5.37
CA ARG A 192 17.74 9.91 5.27
C ARG A 192 16.56 8.93 5.16
N GLY A 193 16.80 7.65 5.45
CA GLY A 193 15.77 6.62 5.36
C GLY A 193 15.33 6.33 3.91
N ILE A 194 16.19 6.57 2.92
CA ILE A 194 15.88 6.33 1.51
C ILE A 194 16.72 5.17 0.99
N ALA A 195 16.08 4.23 0.31
CA ALA A 195 16.73 3.20 -0.49
C ALA A 195 16.30 3.32 -1.96
N GLU A 196 17.27 3.27 -2.87
CA GLU A 196 16.98 3.15 -4.29
C GLU A 196 16.72 1.67 -4.61
N ILE A 197 15.64 1.39 -5.33
CA ILE A 197 15.38 0.06 -5.88
C ILE A 197 15.17 0.19 -7.39
N GLU A 198 15.40 -0.91 -8.12
CA GLU A 198 15.13 -0.92 -9.55
C GLU A 198 13.67 -0.59 -9.83
N GLU A 199 13.44 0.31 -10.79
CA GLU A 199 12.08 0.69 -11.18
C GLU A 199 11.35 -0.53 -11.74
N LEU A 200 10.30 -0.94 -11.03
CA LEU A 200 9.48 -2.06 -11.42
C LEU A 200 8.60 -1.71 -12.63
N ASN A 201 8.66 -2.53 -13.67
CA ASN A 201 7.90 -2.33 -14.90
C ASN A 201 6.70 -3.29 -14.96
N TYR A 202 5.50 -2.74 -15.11
CA TYR A 202 4.25 -3.48 -15.23
C TYR A 202 3.62 -3.34 -16.64
N GLY A 203 4.44 -3.19 -17.68
CA GLY A 203 4.00 -2.99 -19.06
C GLY A 203 3.34 -1.62 -19.25
N ASP A 204 2.14 -1.60 -19.82
CA ASP A 204 1.36 -0.36 -20.01
C ASP A 204 0.71 0.15 -18.71
N ASN A 205 0.89 -0.56 -17.58
CA ASN A 205 0.34 -0.15 -16.31
C ASN A 205 1.17 0.95 -15.65
N LYS A 206 0.47 1.89 -15.02
CA LYS A 206 1.07 2.94 -14.20
C LYS A 206 1.09 2.51 -12.73
N ILE A 207 2.23 2.64 -12.08
CA ILE A 207 2.36 2.46 -10.63
C ILE A 207 1.69 3.64 -9.91
N ILE A 208 0.91 3.32 -8.88
CA ILE A 208 0.23 4.28 -8.00
C ILE A 208 1.05 4.52 -6.73
N GLY A 209 1.70 3.47 -6.24
CA GLY A 209 2.52 3.49 -5.03
C GLY A 209 2.82 2.06 -4.59
N GLY A 210 3.55 1.91 -3.51
CA GLY A 210 3.72 0.63 -2.85
C GLY A 210 4.03 0.78 -1.37
N ILE A 211 4.00 -0.34 -0.67
CA ILE A 211 4.22 -0.40 0.77
C ILE A 211 5.18 -1.56 1.06
N LEU A 212 6.24 -1.27 1.79
CA LEU A 212 7.18 -2.26 2.28
C LEU A 212 6.79 -2.68 3.69
N PHE A 213 6.66 -4.00 3.87
CA PHE A 213 6.45 -4.60 5.17
C PHE A 213 7.61 -5.52 5.54
N SER A 214 8.02 -5.49 6.80
CA SER A 214 8.83 -6.55 7.40
C SER A 214 7.92 -7.63 7.97
N ARG A 215 8.43 -8.87 7.99
CA ARG A 215 7.71 -10.04 8.46
C ARG A 215 8.46 -10.70 9.61
N TYR A 216 7.79 -10.86 10.75
CA TYR A 216 8.28 -11.62 11.89
C TYR A 216 7.41 -12.86 12.10
N ILE A 217 8.06 -14.00 12.30
CA ILE A 217 7.39 -15.26 12.59
C ILE A 217 7.54 -15.53 14.08
N ASP A 218 6.43 -15.48 14.79
CA ASP A 218 6.29 -15.95 16.17
C ASP A 218 5.50 -17.28 16.11
N PRO A 219 5.74 -18.29 16.97
CA PRO A 219 5.06 -19.58 16.84
C PRO A 219 3.53 -19.45 16.72
N GLY A 220 3.00 -19.82 15.55
CA GLY A 220 1.56 -19.74 15.23
C GLY A 220 1.06 -18.36 14.77
N LYS A 221 1.91 -17.36 14.60
CA LYS A 221 1.54 -16.00 14.19
C LYS A 221 2.56 -15.38 13.22
N ILE A 222 2.06 -14.82 12.12
CA ILE A 222 2.83 -13.93 11.26
C ILE A 222 2.52 -12.50 11.69
N ILE A 223 3.55 -11.74 12.05
CA ILE A 223 3.46 -10.34 12.42
C ILE A 223 4.04 -9.52 11.29
N TRP A 224 3.23 -8.63 10.74
CA TRP A 224 3.65 -7.67 9.74
C TRP A 224 3.87 -6.32 10.39
N LYS A 225 4.97 -5.64 10.04
CA LYS A 225 5.18 -4.25 10.45
C LYS A 225 5.45 -3.36 9.24
N LEU A 226 4.86 -2.16 9.25
CA LEU A 226 5.05 -1.17 8.22
C LEU A 226 6.49 -0.62 8.27
N SER A 227 7.27 -0.86 7.23
CA SER A 227 8.67 -0.41 7.14
C SER A 227 8.84 0.85 6.29
N GLY A 228 8.11 0.96 5.18
CA GLY A 228 8.27 2.09 4.27
C GLY A 228 7.23 2.18 3.16
N PHE A 229 7.32 3.26 2.39
CA PHE A 229 6.53 3.51 1.19
C PHE A 229 7.41 3.48 -0.06
N TYR A 230 6.89 2.86 -1.12
CA TYR A 230 7.45 2.94 -2.46
C TYR A 230 6.73 4.05 -3.23
N LEU A 231 7.45 5.11 -3.58
CA LEU A 231 6.88 6.33 -4.14
C LEU A 231 7.78 6.95 -5.20
N ALA A 232 7.18 7.76 -6.07
CA ALA A 232 7.89 8.52 -7.08
C ALA A 232 8.37 9.87 -6.50
N GLU A 233 9.68 10.09 -6.50
CA GLU A 233 10.34 11.35 -6.15
C GLU A 233 11.30 11.76 -7.27
N ASN A 234 11.20 13.00 -7.77
CA ASN A 234 12.09 13.51 -8.84
C ASN A 234 12.17 12.60 -10.08
N SER A 235 11.03 12.04 -10.50
CA SER A 235 10.92 11.10 -11.62
C SER A 235 11.64 9.76 -11.43
N LYS A 236 12.03 9.41 -10.20
CA LYS A 236 12.55 8.10 -9.83
C LYS A 236 11.67 7.45 -8.78
N TRP A 237 11.59 6.13 -8.83
CA TRP A 237 10.95 5.38 -7.76
C TRP A 237 11.95 5.02 -6.67
N ILE A 238 11.56 5.24 -5.42
CA ILE A 238 12.39 5.00 -4.24
C ILE A 238 11.57 4.33 -3.14
N LEU A 239 12.27 3.66 -2.22
CA LEU A 239 11.73 3.31 -0.91
C LEU A 239 12.07 4.40 0.10
N LYS A 240 11.06 4.82 0.85
CA LYS A 240 11.19 5.78 1.95
C LYS A 240 10.72 5.13 3.25
N SER A 241 11.56 5.08 4.27
CA SER A 241 11.21 4.51 5.57
C SER A 241 10.13 5.34 6.27
N VAL A 242 9.32 4.68 7.10
CA VAL A 242 8.30 5.37 7.91
C VAL A 242 8.91 6.07 9.13
N ILE A 243 10.06 5.59 9.62
CA ILE A 243 10.83 6.20 10.71
C ILE A 243 12.16 6.69 10.15
N ASN A 244 12.57 7.91 10.55
CA ASN A 244 13.89 8.50 10.31
C ASN A 244 14.68 8.57 11.62
#